data_AF-A0A6A3QMF2-F1
#
_entry.id   AF-A0A6A3QMF2-F1
#
_cell.length_a   1.000
_cell.length_b   1.000
_cell.length_c   1.000
_cell.angle_alpha   90.00
_cell.angle_beta   90.00
_cell.angle_gamma   90.00
#
_symmetry.space_group_name_H-M   'P 1'
#
loop_
_entity.id
_entity.type
_entity.pdbx_description
1 polymer ?
#
loop_
_entity_poly.entity_id
_entity_poly.type
_entity_poly.pdbx_seq_one_letter_code
_entity_poly.pdbx_strand_id
1 'polypeptide(L)'
;MWDVCSDRQKKSAYKHTVNYMKLFLPNGFELDPSSSDNCDQVIRTEIEAEAGLYKFFEENGVKSKNGSAVLKQLRKFYRDIMLNPLVDAYCARVALGSVTDPAPRQSQELFPQK
;
A
#
# COMPACT_ATOMS: atom_id res chain seq x y z
N MET A 1 -4.99 29.83 -9.13
CA MET A 1 -4.59 28.74 -10.04
C MET A 1 -3.40 27.94 -9.45
N TRP A 2 -3.46 27.57 -8.15
CA TRP A 2 -2.27 27.05 -7.43
C TRP A 2 -2.58 25.90 -6.45
N ASP A 3 -3.85 25.59 -6.19
CA ASP A 3 -4.21 24.52 -5.24
C ASP A 3 -4.31 23.14 -5.89
N VAL A 4 -4.67 23.10 -7.18
CA VAL A 4 -4.91 21.87 -7.94
C VAL A 4 -3.66 20.98 -8.05
N CYS A 5 -2.46 21.56 -8.17
CA CYS A 5 -1.22 20.78 -8.26
C CYS A 5 -0.83 20.14 -6.92
N SER A 6 -1.04 20.84 -5.80
CA SER A 6 -0.76 20.33 -4.46
C SER A 6 -1.72 19.19 -4.11
N ASP A 7 -3.01 19.36 -4.39
CA ASP A 7 -4.00 18.29 -4.22
C ASP A 7 -3.74 17.09 -5.11
N ARG A 8 -3.36 17.30 -6.37
CA ARG A 8 -3.01 16.20 -7.27
C ARG A 8 -1.78 15.44 -6.78
N GLN A 9 -0.76 16.15 -6.29
CA GLN A 9 0.45 15.54 -5.76
C GLN A 9 0.17 14.76 -4.47
N LYS A 10 -0.65 15.30 -3.56
CA LYS A 10 -1.08 14.61 -2.34
C LYS A 10 -1.89 13.35 -2.65
N LYS A 11 -2.85 13.43 -3.59
CA LYS A 11 -3.63 12.28 -4.06
C LYS A 11 -2.74 11.20 -4.67
N SER A 12 -1.76 11.58 -5.50
CA SER A 12 -0.78 10.65 -6.06
C SER A 12 0.09 10.01 -4.97
N ALA A 13 0.59 10.80 -4.01
CA ALA A 13 1.39 10.30 -2.92
C ALA A 13 0.61 9.31 -2.04
N TYR A 14 -0.63 9.64 -1.67
CA TYR A 14 -1.53 8.75 -0.94
C TYR A 14 -1.77 7.45 -1.69
N LYS A 15 -2.10 7.54 -2.99
CA LYS A 15 -2.28 6.36 -3.85
C LYS A 15 -1.04 5.45 -3.85
N HIS A 16 0.16 6.03 -3.98
CA HIS A 16 1.40 5.25 -3.92
C HIS A 16 1.62 4.61 -2.56
N THR A 17 1.37 5.33 -1.46
CA THR A 17 1.47 4.77 -0.11
C THR A 17 0.52 3.59 0.08
N VAL A 18 -0.76 3.75 -0.26
CA VAL A 18 -1.76 2.68 -0.16
C VAL A 18 -1.37 1.45 -0.99
N ASN A 19 -0.79 1.67 -2.18
CA ASN A 19 -0.27 0.58 -3.00
C ASN A 19 0.85 -0.21 -2.29
N TYR A 20 1.80 0.48 -1.65
CA TYR A 20 2.81 -0.20 -0.83
C TYR A 20 2.20 -0.87 0.40
N MET A 21 1.18 -0.27 1.02
CA MET A 21 0.52 -0.82 2.23
C MET A 21 -0.09 -2.20 1.97
N LYS A 22 -0.59 -2.46 0.75
CA LYS A 22 -1.11 -3.78 0.35
C LYS A 22 -0.10 -4.92 0.53
N LEU A 23 1.21 -4.64 0.47
CA LEU A 23 2.26 -5.64 0.68
C LEU A 23 2.32 -6.16 2.12
N PHE A 24 1.83 -5.36 3.08
CA PHE A 24 1.88 -5.65 4.51
C PHE A 24 0.63 -6.39 5.02
N LEU A 25 -0.23 -6.87 4.13
CA LEU A 25 -1.39 -7.70 4.45
C LEU A 25 -1.01 -9.18 4.32
N PRO A 26 -0.64 -9.88 5.41
CA PRO A 26 -0.06 -11.21 5.35
C PRO A 26 -1.04 -12.27 4.82
N ASN A 27 -2.34 -12.03 4.95
CA ASN A 27 -3.41 -12.93 4.55
C ASN A 27 -4.11 -12.50 3.25
N GLY A 28 -3.64 -11.43 2.60
CA GLY A 28 -4.36 -10.81 1.50
C GLY A 28 -5.53 -9.97 1.98
N PHE A 29 -6.44 -9.63 1.07
CA PHE A 29 -7.64 -8.86 1.36
C PHE A 29 -8.70 -9.07 0.27
N GLU A 30 -9.95 -8.86 0.63
CA GLU A 30 -11.08 -8.90 -0.28
C GLU A 30 -11.90 -7.64 -0.09
N LEU A 31 -12.03 -6.85 -1.15
CA LEU A 31 -12.86 -5.65 -1.18
C LEU A 31 -13.93 -5.83 -2.26
N ASP A 32 -15.16 -6.10 -1.86
CA ASP A 32 -16.30 -6.15 -2.77
C ASP A 32 -17.02 -4.80 -2.80
N PRO A 33 -16.93 -4.01 -3.88
CA PRO A 33 -17.62 -2.72 -3.99
C PRO A 33 -19.14 -2.84 -4.05
N SER A 34 -19.67 -4.05 -4.29
CA SER A 34 -21.11 -4.34 -4.32
C SER A 34 -21.68 -4.66 -2.94
N SER A 35 -20.82 -4.93 -1.97
CA SER A 35 -21.21 -5.27 -0.60
C SER A 35 -21.64 -4.02 0.16
N SER A 36 -22.73 -4.14 0.94
CA SER A 36 -23.13 -3.10 1.90
C SER A 36 -22.08 -2.87 3.01
N ASP A 37 -21.21 -3.86 3.22
CA ASP A 37 -20.12 -3.87 4.20
C ASP A 37 -18.80 -3.33 3.62
N ASN A 38 -18.79 -2.86 2.36
CA ASN A 38 -17.56 -2.44 1.68
C ASN A 38 -16.77 -1.39 2.47
N CYS A 39 -17.46 -0.41 3.06
CA CYS A 39 -16.82 0.65 3.85
C CYS A 39 -16.06 0.07 5.05
N ASP A 40 -16.69 -0.85 5.77
CA ASP A 40 -16.09 -1.48 6.95
C ASP A 40 -14.94 -2.43 6.56
N GLN A 41 -15.06 -3.12 5.43
CA GLN A 41 -13.96 -3.92 4.86
C GLN A 41 -12.76 -3.07 4.49
N VAL A 42 -12.98 -1.91 3.86
CA VAL A 42 -11.91 -0.96 3.52
C VAL A 42 -11.23 -0.47 4.80
N ILE A 43 -11.98 -0.05 5.80
CA ILE A 43 -11.44 0.47 7.07
C ILE A 43 -10.60 -0.61 7.78
N ARG A 44 -11.12 -1.83 7.91
CA ARG A 44 -10.39 -2.94 8.56
C ARG A 44 -9.11 -3.27 7.82
N THR A 45 -9.16 -3.32 6.50
CA THR A 45 -8.00 -3.59 5.64
C THR A 45 -6.96 -2.47 5.75
N GLU A 46 -7.39 -1.21 5.78
CA GLU A 46 -6.48 -0.06 5.95
C GLU A 46 -5.76 -0.11 7.31
N ILE A 47 -6.49 -0.38 8.40
CA ILE A 47 -5.93 -0.52 9.75
C ILE A 47 -4.90 -1.66 9.82
N GLU A 48 -5.22 -2.82 9.25
CA GLU A 48 -4.31 -3.97 9.25
C GLU A 48 -3.04 -3.67 8.44
N ALA A 49 -3.20 -3.08 7.25
CA ALA A 49 -2.08 -2.72 6.40
C ALA A 49 -1.17 -1.65 7.04
N GLU A 50 -1.77 -0.67 7.74
CA GLU A 50 -1.04 0.36 8.48
C GLU A 50 -0.26 -0.23 9.66
N ALA A 51 -0.87 -1.14 10.42
CA ALA A 51 -0.20 -1.85 11.49
C ALA A 51 1.01 -2.66 10.98
N GLY A 52 0.84 -3.38 9.87
CA GLY A 52 1.92 -4.14 9.24
C GLY A 52 3.06 -3.26 8.73
N LEU A 53 2.73 -2.12 8.12
CA LEU A 53 3.70 -1.11 7.68
C LEU A 53 4.52 -0.57 8.86
N TYR A 54 3.86 -0.19 9.95
CA TYR A 54 4.57 0.36 11.10
C TYR A 54 5.41 -0.67 11.84
N LYS A 55 4.95 -1.91 11.92
CA LYS A 55 5.76 -3.02 12.45
C LYS A 55 7.03 -3.20 11.64
N PHE A 56 6.93 -3.22 10.31
CA PHE A 56 8.11 -3.30 9.44
C PHE A 56 9.05 -2.10 9.64
N PHE A 57 8.50 -0.89 9.81
CA PHE A 57 9.31 0.30 10.09
C PHE A 57 10.07 0.18 11.40
N GLU A 58 9.43 -0.32 12.46
CA GLU A 58 10.07 -0.55 13.76
C GLU A 58 11.18 -1.59 13.67
N GLU A 59 10.94 -2.72 12.99
CA GLU A 59 11.93 -3.78 12.75
C GLU A 59 13.14 -3.27 11.96
N ASN A 60 12.95 -2.26 11.09
CA ASN A 60 14.00 -1.65 10.28
C ASN A 60 14.54 -0.33 10.88
N GLY A 61 14.22 -0.01 12.14
CA GLY A 61 14.78 1.12 12.87
C GLY A 61 14.30 2.51 12.45
N VAL A 62 13.15 2.60 11.76
CA VAL A 62 12.55 3.87 11.33
C VAL A 62 11.79 4.51 12.49
N LYS A 63 12.27 5.66 12.97
CA LYS A 63 11.68 6.40 14.10
C LYS A 63 10.56 7.38 13.72
N SER A 64 10.48 7.79 12.45
CA SER A 64 9.51 8.80 11.99
C SER A 64 8.33 8.14 11.29
N LYS A 65 7.13 8.33 11.85
CA LYS A 65 5.85 7.81 11.33
C LYS A 65 5.00 8.87 10.63
N ASN A 66 5.56 10.04 10.32
CA ASN A 66 4.81 11.11 9.64
C ASN A 66 4.53 10.74 8.17
N GLY A 67 3.34 11.09 7.65
CA GLY A 67 2.88 10.61 6.34
C GLY A 67 3.80 10.98 5.16
N SER A 68 4.47 12.14 5.24
CA SER A 68 5.44 12.56 4.20
C SER A 68 6.78 11.83 4.27
N ALA A 69 7.20 11.33 5.45
CA ALA A 69 8.35 10.45 5.58
C ALA A 69 8.03 9.01 5.21
N VAL A 70 6.80 8.54 5.48
CA VAL A 70 6.39 7.16 5.19
C VAL A 70 6.65 6.80 3.72
N LEU A 71 6.13 7.59 2.78
CA LEU A 71 6.34 7.32 1.35
C LEU A 71 7.82 7.43 0.95
N LYS A 72 8.58 8.35 1.55
CA LYS A 72 10.03 8.49 1.30
C LYS A 72 10.79 7.25 1.77
N GLN A 73 10.45 6.70 2.94
CA GLN A 73 11.05 5.48 3.47
C GLN A 73 10.66 4.26 2.64
N LEU A 74 9.39 4.13 2.26
CA LEU A 74 8.93 3.06 1.36
C LEU A 74 9.68 3.05 0.02
N ARG A 75 9.84 4.22 -0.61
CA ARG A 75 10.65 4.35 -1.84
C ARG A 75 12.13 4.02 -1.62
N LYS A 76 12.66 4.26 -0.42
CA LYS A 76 14.02 3.88 -0.07
C LYS A 76 14.12 2.35 0.04
N PHE A 77 13.25 1.71 0.81
CA PHE A 77 13.21 0.25 0.95
C PHE A 77 12.99 -0.48 -0.38
N TYR A 78 12.17 0.08 -1.27
CA TYR A 78 12.00 -0.48 -2.62
C TYR A 78 13.30 -0.42 -3.43
N ARG A 79 14.00 0.72 -3.43
CA ARG A 79 15.30 0.87 -4.12
C ARG A 79 16.38 -0.04 -3.53
N ASP A 80 16.34 -0.23 -2.22
CA ASP A 80 17.26 -1.09 -1.47
C ASP A 80 16.82 -2.58 -1.50
N ILE A 81 15.78 -2.93 -2.30
CA ILE A 81 15.32 -4.31 -2.53
C ILE A 81 14.71 -4.98 -1.27
N MET A 82 14.60 -4.25 -0.17
CA MET A 82 14.10 -4.76 1.11
C MET A 82 12.62 -5.13 1.09
N LEU A 83 11.85 -4.61 0.12
CA LEU A 83 10.45 -4.96 -0.05
C LEU A 83 10.25 -6.22 -0.92
N ASN A 84 11.26 -6.72 -1.64
CA ASN A 84 11.09 -7.83 -2.57
C ASN A 84 10.44 -9.08 -1.96
N PRO A 85 10.80 -9.53 -0.75
CA PRO A 85 10.11 -10.68 -0.13
C PRO A 85 8.62 -10.44 0.08
N LEU A 86 8.22 -9.20 0.39
CA LEU A 86 6.81 -8.82 0.53
C LEU A 86 6.11 -8.73 -0.84
N VAL A 87 6.83 -8.28 -1.88
CA VAL A 87 6.33 -8.28 -3.26
C VAL A 87 6.09 -9.71 -3.75
N ASP A 88 7.05 -10.62 -3.53
CA ASP A 88 6.93 -12.02 -3.94
C ASP A 88 5.78 -12.71 -3.21
N ALA A 89 5.65 -12.47 -1.89
CA ALA A 89 4.53 -12.98 -1.10
C ALA A 89 3.18 -12.43 -1.60
N TYR A 90 3.12 -11.14 -1.94
CA TYR A 90 1.92 -10.53 -2.51
C TYR A 90 1.57 -11.15 -3.88
N CYS A 91 2.54 -11.29 -4.79
CA CYS A 91 2.35 -11.93 -6.08
C CYS A 91 1.86 -13.38 -5.95
N ALA A 92 2.37 -14.14 -4.98
CA ALA A 92 1.90 -15.48 -4.69
C ALA A 92 0.42 -15.49 -4.25
N ARG A 93 0.01 -14.55 -3.37
CA ARG A 93 -1.39 -14.43 -2.94
C ARG A 93 -2.32 -14.03 -4.09
N VAL A 94 -1.88 -13.15 -4.98
CA VAL A 94 -2.61 -12.79 -6.20
C VAL A 94 -2.80 -14.01 -7.10
N ALA A 95 -1.74 -14.81 -7.29
CA ALA A 95 -1.82 -16.03 -8.10
C ALA A 95 -2.76 -17.09 -7.49
N LEU A 96 -2.88 -17.13 -6.16
CA LEU A 96 -3.78 -18.01 -5.42
C LEU A 96 -5.24 -17.51 -5.38
N GLY A 97 -5.52 -16.30 -5.87
CA GLY A 97 -6.85 -15.69 -5.81
C GLY A 97 -7.26 -15.21 -4.41
N SER A 98 -6.31 -15.09 -3.48
CA SER A 98 -6.56 -14.60 -2.11
C SER A 98 -6.51 -13.06 -2.00
N VAL A 99 -6.48 -12.35 -3.13
CA VAL A 99 -6.50 -10.89 -3.20
C VAL A 99 -7.54 -10.46 -4.23
N THR A 100 -8.61 -9.83 -3.75
CA THR A 100 -9.63 -9.18 -4.60
C THR A 100 -9.49 -7.68 -4.42
N ASP A 101 -8.73 -7.06 -5.33
CA ASP A 101 -8.53 -5.63 -5.37
C ASP A 101 -9.35 -5.02 -6.51
N PRO A 102 -10.44 -4.28 -6.19
CA PRO A 102 -11.30 -3.67 -7.20
C PRO A 102 -10.63 -2.48 -7.90
N ALA A 103 -9.45 -2.04 -7.45
CA ALA A 103 -8.72 -0.98 -8.12
C ALA A 103 -8.32 -1.42 -9.54
N PRO A 104 -8.52 -0.58 -10.58
CA PRO A 104 -8.12 -0.88 -11.94
C PRO A 104 -6.65 -1.28 -12.02
N ARG A 105 -6.26 -2.23 -12.88
CA ARG A 105 -4.86 -2.71 -12.98
C ARG A 105 -3.82 -1.59 -13.19
N GLN A 106 -4.22 -0.50 -13.85
CA GLN A 106 -3.40 0.71 -14.02
C GLN A 106 -3.10 1.45 -12.70
N SER A 107 -3.98 1.30 -11.71
CA SER A 107 -3.76 1.73 -10.33
C SER A 107 -2.98 0.71 -9.50
N GLN A 108 -2.83 -0.52 -10.00
CA GLN A 108 -2.03 -1.60 -9.41
C GLN A 108 -0.62 -1.67 -10.00
N GLU A 109 -0.20 -0.70 -10.82
CA GLU A 109 1.22 -0.48 -11.11
C GLU A 109 1.91 -0.08 -9.79
N LEU A 110 2.22 -1.10 -9.00
CA LEU A 110 2.77 -1.04 -7.66
C LEU A 110 4.18 -0.44 -7.67
N PHE A 111 4.86 -0.57 -8.81
CA PHE A 111 6.25 -0.17 -8.96
C PHE A 111 6.39 0.58 -10.28
N PRO A 112 6.77 1.88 -10.26
CA PRO A 112 7.16 2.53 -11.50
C PRO A 112 8.28 1.70 -12.13
N GLN A 113 8.08 1.27 -13.38
CA GLN A 113 9.15 0.62 -14.14
C GLN A 113 10.34 1.58 -14.21
N LYS A 114 11.51 0.99 -13.99
CA LYS A 114 12.81 1.66 -13.93
C LYS A 114 13.09 2.47 -15.19
#